data_AF-A0A8W8K8J4-F1
#
_entry.id   AF-A0A8W8K8J4-F1
#
_cell.length_a   1.000
_cell.length_b   1.000
_cell.length_c   1.000
_cell.angle_alpha   90.00
_cell.angle_beta   90.00
_cell.angle_gamma   90.00
#
_symmetry.space_group_name_H-M   'P 1'
#
loop_
_entity.id
_entity.type
_entity.pdbx_description
1 polymer ?
#
loop_
_entity_poly.entity_id
_entity_poly.type
_entity_poly.pdbx_seq_one_letter_code
_entity_poly.pdbx_strand_id
1 'polypeptide(L)'
;MKAYKVQDVKREQRIGVTAKNFKELLEKGAEKLKLNPEEVTVLIEDDGTAVTDDKFFKKLPAQTVFVFLKKGETWRGAGVLIHDALSKLYCATRKNEIASQIRDLLITENAPEKIHIISQYLELLETNTSSEKRQDHEDWFEGLNKKYKTKSDVMRHSAQTRIRSYYMTAKEQIEREADKEYKQDLLDLLEEGFQKLKKSDFHSSYFDRTASEKQRMCDKQGWFRCEGPFDMDNCDKFHTINPYASKGYRQLFGLWNLDHIIEKSREVIPRFIEAAHSKQKHQDLNIDLLYKLLFTRENLKLVQVGCHKKAARESGKITWNDFCSEG
;
A
#
# COMPACT_ATOMS: atom_id res chain seq x y z
N MET A 1 -15.33 48.46 8.51
CA MET A 1 -14.34 47.86 9.43
C MET A 1 -14.64 46.38 9.51
N LYS A 2 -13.66 45.49 9.32
CA LYS A 2 -13.85 44.03 9.35
C LYS A 2 -12.92 43.41 10.39
N ALA A 3 -13.32 42.29 10.98
CA ALA A 3 -12.47 41.48 11.84
C ALA A 3 -11.66 40.49 11.00
N TYR A 4 -10.40 40.29 11.35
CA TYR A 4 -9.44 39.40 10.70
C TYR A 4 -8.65 38.64 11.75
N LYS A 5 -7.81 37.69 11.32
CA LYS A 5 -6.88 36.99 12.20
C LYS A 5 -5.46 37.14 11.66
N VAL A 6 -4.49 37.28 12.56
CA VAL A 6 -3.07 37.35 12.22
C VAL A 6 -2.29 36.30 13.01
N GLN A 7 -1.23 35.78 12.42
CA GLN A 7 -0.32 34.82 13.04
C GLN A 7 1.09 34.97 12.43
N ASP A 8 2.10 34.42 13.11
CA ASP A 8 3.45 34.30 12.56
C ASP A 8 3.63 33.03 11.72
N VAL A 9 4.83 32.82 11.18
CA VAL A 9 5.15 31.60 10.39
C VAL A 9 5.14 30.30 11.20
N LYS A 10 5.23 30.37 12.54
CA LYS A 10 5.19 29.19 13.41
C LYS A 10 3.76 28.71 13.65
N ARG A 11 2.78 29.61 13.49
CA ARG A 11 1.34 29.34 13.65
C ARG A 11 0.97 28.83 15.05
N GLU A 12 1.78 29.15 16.05
CA GLU A 12 1.56 28.76 17.45
C GLU A 12 0.40 29.54 18.09
N GLN A 13 0.17 30.77 17.63
CA GLN A 13 -0.89 31.64 18.13
C GLN A 13 -1.64 32.32 16.98
N ARG A 14 -2.95 32.43 17.13
CA ARG A 14 -3.84 33.10 16.17
C ARG A 14 -4.59 34.22 16.87
N ILE A 15 -4.34 35.46 16.45
CA ILE A 15 -4.78 36.65 17.17
C ILE A 15 -5.81 37.42 16.34
N GLY A 16 -6.94 37.79 16.94
CA GLY A 16 -7.96 38.61 16.28
C GLY A 16 -7.50 40.07 16.13
N VAL A 17 -7.67 40.64 14.94
CA VAL A 17 -7.37 42.04 14.62
C VAL A 17 -8.53 42.64 13.84
N THR A 18 -9.00 43.80 14.27
CA THR A 18 -10.03 44.56 13.57
C THR A 18 -9.39 45.73 12.83
N ALA A 19 -9.63 45.82 11.52
CA ALA A 19 -9.04 46.85 10.65
C ALA A 19 -10.04 47.37 9.60
N LYS A 20 -9.95 48.64 9.22
CA LYS A 20 -10.67 49.26 8.09
C LYS A 20 -9.86 49.31 6.79
N ASN A 21 -8.53 49.23 6.87
CA ASN A 21 -7.63 49.26 5.72
C ASN A 21 -6.38 48.40 5.97
N PHE A 22 -5.59 48.16 4.91
CA PHE A 22 -4.41 47.30 4.98
C PHE A 22 -3.34 47.83 5.95
N LYS A 23 -3.12 49.16 5.97
CA LYS A 23 -2.14 49.80 6.88
C LYS A 23 -2.45 49.51 8.34
N GLU A 24 -3.72 49.63 8.74
CA GLU A 24 -4.15 49.35 10.12
C GLU A 24 -4.04 47.87 10.47
N LEU A 25 -4.28 46.95 9.51
CA LEU A 25 -4.02 45.53 9.72
C LEU A 25 -2.53 45.29 9.98
N LEU A 26 -1.65 45.88 9.17
CA LEU A 26 -0.20 45.74 9.29
C LEU A 26 0.29 46.27 10.64
N GLU A 27 -0.08 47.49 11.02
CA GLU A 27 0.34 48.12 12.28
C GLU A 27 -0.14 47.31 13.50
N LYS A 28 -1.45 47.04 13.58
CA LYS A 28 -2.03 46.31 14.72
C LYS A 28 -1.59 44.85 14.76
N GLY A 29 -1.43 44.22 13.60
CA GLY A 29 -0.99 42.83 13.50
C GLY A 29 0.46 42.68 13.93
N ALA A 30 1.34 43.55 13.46
CA ALA A 30 2.75 43.57 13.83
C ALA A 30 2.93 43.89 15.32
N GLU A 31 2.20 44.86 15.87
CA GLU A 31 2.21 45.17 17.30
C GLU A 31 1.86 43.94 18.15
N LYS A 32 0.75 43.27 17.84
CA LYS A 32 0.31 42.08 18.58
C LYS A 32 1.26 40.89 18.45
N LEU A 33 1.93 40.76 17.31
CA LEU A 33 2.94 39.73 17.07
C LEU A 33 4.35 40.14 17.51
N LYS A 34 4.53 41.35 18.06
CA LYS A 34 5.82 41.93 18.45
C LYS A 34 6.84 41.96 17.30
N LEU A 35 6.38 42.39 16.12
CA LEU A 35 7.15 42.50 14.88
C LEU A 35 7.30 43.96 14.46
N ASN A 36 8.33 44.26 13.66
CA ASN A 36 8.46 45.56 13.00
C ASN A 36 7.58 45.58 11.73
N PRO A 37 6.58 46.48 11.60
CA PRO A 37 5.75 46.60 10.40
C PRO A 37 6.52 46.75 9.08
N GLU A 38 7.70 47.40 9.12
CA GLU A 38 8.50 47.70 7.92
C GLU A 38 9.30 46.49 7.41
N GLU A 39 9.48 45.47 8.26
CA GLU A 39 10.27 44.27 7.94
C GLU A 39 9.40 43.04 7.68
N VAL A 40 8.09 43.25 7.48
CA VAL A 40 7.10 42.18 7.37
C VAL A 40 6.38 42.21 6.03
N THR A 41 6.28 41.05 5.40
CA THR A 41 5.36 40.79 4.28
C THR A 41 4.10 40.12 4.80
N VAL A 42 2.93 40.61 4.41
CA VAL A 42 1.64 40.04 4.83
C VAL A 42 1.11 39.13 3.73
N LEU A 43 0.88 37.87 4.07
CA LEU A 43 0.40 36.85 3.15
C LEU A 43 -0.96 36.31 3.63
N ILE A 44 -1.79 35.83 2.71
CA ILE A 44 -2.98 35.05 3.06
C ILE A 44 -2.54 33.64 3.50
N GLU A 45 -3.13 33.11 4.59
CA GLU A 45 -2.75 31.79 5.11
C GLU A 45 -2.97 30.67 4.08
N ASP A 46 -4.09 30.72 3.37
CA ASP A 46 -4.60 29.59 2.58
C ASP A 46 -3.76 29.32 1.33
N ASP A 47 -3.29 30.38 0.66
CA ASP A 47 -2.65 30.30 -0.66
C ASP A 47 -1.27 30.98 -0.72
N GLY A 48 -0.86 31.70 0.34
CA GLY A 48 0.41 32.40 0.39
C GLY A 48 0.44 33.67 -0.46
N THR A 49 -0.71 34.14 -0.95
CA THR A 49 -0.80 35.36 -1.77
C THR A 49 -0.40 36.58 -0.95
N ALA A 50 0.55 37.36 -1.45
CA ALA A 50 0.98 38.60 -0.81
C ALA A 50 -0.07 39.70 -0.94
N VAL A 51 -0.43 40.30 0.19
CA VAL A 51 -1.30 41.48 0.24
C VAL A 51 -0.39 42.70 0.29
N THR A 52 -0.38 43.47 -0.80
CA THR A 52 0.50 44.64 -0.94
C THR A 52 -0.28 45.96 -1.01
N ASP A 53 -1.60 45.91 -1.25
CA ASP A 53 -2.42 47.09 -1.42
C ASP A 53 -3.82 46.99 -0.78
N ASP A 54 -4.41 48.15 -0.52
CA ASP A 54 -5.70 48.29 0.14
C ASP A 54 -6.89 47.89 -0.74
N LYS A 55 -6.76 47.95 -2.08
CA LYS A 55 -7.84 47.56 -3.01
C LYS A 55 -8.04 46.05 -2.97
N PHE A 56 -6.95 45.27 -2.98
CA PHE A 56 -7.00 43.83 -2.81
C PHE A 56 -7.49 43.46 -1.41
N PHE A 57 -6.92 44.07 -0.36
CA PHE A 57 -7.32 43.81 1.02
C PHE A 57 -8.83 43.98 1.27
N LYS A 58 -9.45 45.05 0.75
CA LYS A 58 -10.89 45.31 0.93
C LYS A 58 -11.80 44.23 0.33
N LYS A 59 -11.35 43.55 -0.73
CA LYS A 59 -12.08 42.45 -1.37
C LYS A 59 -12.08 41.17 -0.53
N LEU A 60 -11.15 41.04 0.42
CA LEU A 60 -11.06 39.86 1.27
C LEU A 60 -12.25 39.76 2.25
N PRO A 61 -12.74 38.56 2.52
CA PRO A 61 -13.85 38.35 3.45
C PRO A 61 -13.43 38.70 4.89
N ALA A 62 -14.43 38.91 5.74
CA ALA A 62 -14.15 38.95 7.18
C ALA A 62 -13.60 37.60 7.64
N GLN A 63 -12.78 37.60 8.69
CA GLN A 63 -12.11 36.45 9.28
C GLN A 63 -11.00 35.82 8.42
N THR A 64 -10.60 36.45 7.31
CA THR A 64 -9.36 36.06 6.60
C THR A 64 -8.20 36.04 7.56
N VAL A 65 -7.39 34.98 7.45
CA VAL A 65 -6.21 34.74 8.27
C VAL A 65 -4.99 35.19 7.49
N PHE A 66 -4.19 36.04 8.10
CA PHE A 66 -2.95 36.54 7.53
C PHE A 66 -1.74 35.99 8.26
N VAL A 67 -0.71 35.65 7.50
CA VAL A 67 0.62 35.26 8.01
C VAL A 67 1.56 36.44 7.83
N PHE A 68 2.17 36.88 8.92
CA PHE A 68 3.16 37.95 8.94
C PHE A 68 4.54 37.33 8.81
N LEU A 69 5.19 37.55 7.68
CA LEU A 69 6.46 36.96 7.29
C LEU A 69 7.60 37.96 7.48
N LYS A 70 8.56 37.69 8.37
CA LYS A 70 9.75 38.55 8.52
C LYS A 70 10.69 38.38 7.33
N LYS A 71 11.55 39.37 7.12
CA LYS A 71 12.65 39.28 6.15
C LYS A 71 13.48 37.99 6.37
N GLY A 72 13.58 37.17 5.34
CA GLY A 72 14.32 35.90 5.37
C GLY A 72 13.51 34.67 5.77
N GLU A 73 12.27 34.83 6.24
CA GLU A 73 11.36 33.72 6.47
C GLU A 73 10.68 33.29 5.16
N THR A 74 10.17 32.06 5.10
CA THR A 74 9.41 31.55 3.93
C THR A 74 8.05 31.04 4.38
N TRP A 75 7.00 31.44 3.66
CA TRP A 75 5.66 30.90 3.88
C TRP A 75 5.60 29.44 3.47
N ARG A 76 4.97 28.63 4.33
CA ARG A 76 4.77 27.20 4.11
C ARG A 76 3.29 26.89 4.13
N GLY A 77 2.76 26.44 3.00
CA GLY A 77 1.38 25.94 2.91
C GLY A 77 1.19 24.64 3.67
N ALA A 78 -0.07 24.22 3.83
CA ALA A 78 -0.43 23.02 4.59
C ALA A 78 0.32 21.75 4.12
N GLY A 79 0.50 21.58 2.80
CA GLY A 79 1.23 20.44 2.24
C GLY A 79 2.70 20.37 2.69
N VAL A 80 3.38 21.52 2.78
CA VAL A 80 4.78 21.59 3.25
C VAL A 80 4.84 21.27 4.74
N LEU A 81 3.89 21.76 5.54
CA LEU A 81 3.83 21.46 6.97
C LEU A 81 3.61 19.96 7.22
N ILE A 82 2.75 19.31 6.43
CA ILE A 82 2.54 17.86 6.50
C ILE A 82 3.82 17.12 6.13
N HIS A 83 4.48 17.50 5.02
CA HIS A 83 5.74 16.90 4.60
C HIS A 83 6.83 17.04 5.69
N ASP A 84 6.98 18.22 6.28
CA ASP A 84 7.94 18.49 7.35
C ASP A 84 7.60 17.68 8.61
N ALA A 85 6.32 17.57 8.97
CA ALA A 85 5.88 16.74 10.09
C ALA A 85 6.21 15.26 9.85
N LEU A 86 5.84 14.71 8.69
CA LEU A 86 6.15 13.32 8.32
C LEU A 86 7.66 13.06 8.28
N SER A 87 8.44 14.00 7.76
CA SER A 87 9.91 13.92 7.73
C SER A 87 10.51 13.90 9.14
N LYS A 88 9.95 14.68 10.07
CA LYS A 88 10.38 14.68 11.48
C LYS A 88 9.96 13.42 12.23
N LEU A 89 8.80 12.86 11.91
CA LEU A 89 8.35 11.56 12.43
C LEU A 89 9.25 10.41 11.93
N TYR A 90 9.82 10.56 10.73
CA TYR A 90 10.85 9.65 10.21
C TYR A 90 12.21 9.91 10.87
N CYS A 91 12.34 9.60 12.16
CA CYS A 91 13.60 9.70 12.91
C CYS A 91 14.03 8.33 13.46
N ALA A 92 14.72 7.55 12.62
CA ALA A 92 15.20 6.21 13.00
C ALA A 92 16.11 6.23 14.24
N THR A 93 16.82 7.32 14.51
CA THR A 93 17.79 7.44 15.61
C THR A 93 17.16 7.69 16.97
N ARG A 94 15.94 8.26 17.04
CA ARG A 94 15.22 8.53 18.30
C ARG A 94 13.98 7.67 18.49
N LYS A 95 13.82 6.63 17.67
CA LYS A 95 12.65 5.76 17.63
C LYS A 95 12.21 5.28 19.02
N ASN A 96 13.17 4.79 19.82
CA ASN A 96 12.91 4.25 21.17
C ASN A 96 12.52 5.34 22.18
N GLU A 97 13.17 6.51 22.13
CA GLU A 97 12.87 7.65 22.99
C GLU A 97 11.46 8.18 22.71
N ILE A 98 11.13 8.37 21.43
CA ILE A 98 9.81 8.83 21.00
C ILE A 98 8.73 7.81 21.39
N ALA A 99 8.99 6.51 21.19
CA ALA A 99 8.06 5.45 21.60
C ALA A 99 7.78 5.48 23.11
N SER A 100 8.80 5.73 23.94
CA SER A 100 8.61 5.89 25.39
C SER A 100 7.70 7.07 25.73
N GLN A 101 7.98 8.25 25.18
CA GLN A 101 7.18 9.46 25.42
C GLN A 101 5.72 9.29 24.96
N ILE A 102 5.51 8.57 23.85
CA ILE A 102 4.17 8.25 23.36
C ILE A 102 3.42 7.34 24.34
N ARG A 103 4.08 6.32 24.91
CA ARG A 103 3.44 5.47 25.93
C ARG A 103 3.02 6.27 27.15
N ASP A 104 3.86 7.20 27.60
CA ASP A 104 3.52 8.09 28.73
C ASP A 104 2.32 9.00 28.38
N LEU A 105 2.28 9.52 27.17
CA LEU A 105 1.15 10.33 26.68
C LEU A 105 -0.16 9.53 26.67
N LEU A 106 -0.12 8.28 26.18
CA LEU A 106 -1.29 7.39 26.10
C LEU A 106 -1.90 7.07 27.47
N ILE A 107 -1.11 7.08 28.56
CA ILE A 107 -1.63 6.85 29.93
C ILE A 107 -2.61 7.95 30.35
N THR A 108 -2.40 9.18 29.87
CA THR A 108 -3.16 10.37 30.30
C THR A 108 -4.21 10.85 29.30
N GLU A 109 -4.17 10.34 28.06
CA GLU A 109 -5.11 10.72 27.01
C GLU A 109 -6.41 9.91 27.10
N ASN A 110 -7.55 10.58 26.98
CA ASN A 110 -8.88 9.96 27.10
C ASN A 110 -9.71 10.07 25.82
N ALA A 111 -9.27 10.84 24.82
CA ALA A 111 -9.96 10.96 23.55
C ALA A 111 -9.68 9.72 22.65
N PRO A 112 -10.69 8.89 22.33
CA PRO A 112 -10.49 7.65 21.58
C PRO A 112 -9.80 7.85 20.22
N GLU A 113 -10.13 8.92 19.50
CA GLU A 113 -9.58 9.22 18.19
C GLU A 113 -8.09 9.54 18.26
N LYS A 114 -7.66 10.25 19.31
CA LYS A 114 -6.24 10.53 19.54
C LYS A 114 -5.49 9.28 19.95
N ILE A 115 -6.05 8.50 20.88
CA ILE A 115 -5.47 7.21 21.30
C ILE A 115 -5.26 6.32 20.08
N HIS A 116 -6.24 6.24 19.18
CA HIS A 116 -6.14 5.46 17.96
C HIS A 116 -4.96 5.88 17.07
N ILE A 117 -4.86 7.17 16.73
CA ILE A 117 -3.79 7.70 15.88
C ILE A 117 -2.41 7.52 16.54
N ILE A 118 -2.32 7.84 17.83
CA ILE A 118 -1.07 7.75 18.60
C ILE A 118 -0.63 6.27 18.69
N SER A 119 -1.56 5.34 18.91
CA SER A 119 -1.27 3.91 18.96
C SER A 119 -0.77 3.37 17.62
N GLN A 120 -1.35 3.80 16.49
CA GLN A 120 -0.87 3.43 15.16
C GLN A 120 0.56 3.90 14.91
N TYR A 121 0.89 5.11 15.36
CA TYR A 121 2.25 5.63 15.24
C TYR A 121 3.23 4.90 16.17
N LEU A 122 2.82 4.56 17.40
CA LEU A 122 3.60 3.73 18.31
C LEU A 122 3.93 2.37 17.68
N GLU A 123 2.94 1.70 17.08
CA GLU A 123 3.16 0.42 16.39
C GLU A 123 4.18 0.57 15.27
N LEU A 124 4.10 1.63 14.46
CA LEU A 124 5.09 1.94 13.44
C LEU A 124 6.50 2.11 14.03
N LEU A 125 6.62 2.82 15.16
CA LEU A 125 7.87 3.01 15.90
C LEU A 125 8.40 1.74 16.56
N GLU A 126 7.60 0.69 16.73
CA GLU A 126 8.05 -0.56 17.32
C GLU A 126 8.40 -1.62 16.27
N THR A 127 8.11 -1.37 14.98
CA THR A 127 8.48 -2.28 13.89
C THR A 127 9.98 -2.57 13.80
N ASN A 128 10.36 -3.79 13.46
CA ASN A 128 11.76 -4.13 13.18
C ASN A 128 11.85 -4.86 11.85
N THR A 129 12.06 -4.09 10.78
CA THR A 129 12.25 -4.64 9.44
C THR A 129 13.69 -5.11 9.20
N SER A 130 14.68 -4.55 9.89
CA SER A 130 16.10 -4.84 9.67
C SER A 130 16.50 -6.24 10.11
N SER A 131 15.96 -6.76 11.21
CA SER A 131 16.24 -8.12 11.66
C SER A 131 15.68 -9.16 10.69
N GLU A 132 16.47 -10.17 10.37
CA GLU A 132 16.09 -11.26 9.47
C GLU A 132 15.99 -12.61 10.19
N LYS A 133 16.89 -12.90 11.12
CA LYS A 133 16.95 -14.19 11.81
C LYS A 133 16.02 -14.20 13.03
N ARG A 134 15.53 -15.40 13.37
CA ARG A 134 14.66 -15.63 14.53
C ARG A 134 15.28 -15.16 15.85
N GLN A 135 16.55 -15.45 16.05
CA GLN A 135 17.29 -15.04 17.26
C GLN A 135 17.30 -13.52 17.49
N ASP A 136 17.14 -12.73 16.43
CA ASP A 136 17.26 -11.27 16.48
C ASP A 136 15.89 -10.58 16.54
N HIS A 137 14.77 -11.33 16.49
CA HIS A 137 13.39 -10.82 16.50
C HIS A 137 12.38 -11.95 16.77
N GLU A 138 12.44 -12.57 17.95
CA GLU A 138 11.71 -13.82 18.25
C GLU A 138 10.18 -13.67 18.26
N ASP A 139 9.68 -12.53 18.75
CA ASP A 139 8.27 -12.13 18.79
C ASP A 139 7.61 -12.14 17.40
N TRP A 140 8.33 -11.75 16.35
CA TRP A 140 7.83 -11.85 14.97
C TRP A 140 7.49 -13.29 14.58
N PHE A 141 8.24 -14.28 15.10
CA PHE A 141 8.08 -15.70 14.80
C PHE A 141 7.12 -16.43 15.75
N GLU A 142 6.50 -15.72 16.69
CA GLU A 142 5.55 -16.32 17.62
C GLU A 142 4.41 -17.03 16.86
N GLY A 143 4.05 -18.23 17.31
CA GLY A 143 3.05 -19.09 16.66
C GLY A 143 3.54 -19.80 15.38
N LEU A 144 4.80 -19.63 14.96
CA LEU A 144 5.38 -20.36 13.83
C LEU A 144 6.20 -21.56 14.27
N ASN A 145 6.22 -22.60 13.43
CA ASN A 145 7.06 -23.77 13.62
C ASN A 145 8.56 -23.38 13.76
N LYS A 146 9.25 -23.97 14.74
CA LYS A 146 10.67 -23.69 15.06
C LYS A 146 11.65 -24.01 13.92
N LYS A 147 11.22 -24.71 12.86
CA LYS A 147 12.01 -24.96 11.64
C LYS A 147 12.38 -23.67 10.90
N TYR A 148 11.51 -22.65 10.96
CA TYR A 148 11.77 -21.38 10.27
C TYR A 148 12.80 -20.57 11.03
N LYS A 149 13.94 -20.29 10.39
CA LYS A 149 15.06 -19.56 11.00
C LYS A 149 15.14 -18.11 10.54
N THR A 150 14.59 -17.81 9.37
CA THR A 150 14.56 -16.44 8.82
C THR A 150 13.15 -16.01 8.47
N LYS A 151 12.91 -14.69 8.43
CA LYS A 151 11.61 -14.14 8.01
C LYS A 151 11.32 -14.50 6.56
N SER A 152 12.36 -14.48 5.72
CA SER A 152 12.27 -14.81 4.30
C SER A 152 11.90 -16.27 4.08
N ASP A 153 12.34 -17.22 4.92
CA ASP A 153 11.85 -18.62 4.85
C ASP A 153 10.34 -18.72 5.03
N VAL A 154 9.79 -17.94 5.97
CA VAL A 154 8.35 -17.92 6.26
C VAL A 154 7.60 -17.28 5.10
N MET A 155 8.11 -16.17 4.56
CA MET A 155 7.46 -15.48 3.43
C MET A 155 7.54 -16.31 2.14
N ARG A 156 8.66 -16.98 1.87
CA ARG A 156 8.80 -17.98 0.81
C ARG A 156 7.73 -19.05 0.95
N HIS A 157 7.62 -19.65 2.13
CA HIS A 157 6.61 -20.68 2.39
C HIS A 157 5.17 -20.15 2.21
N SER A 158 4.92 -18.88 2.56
CA SER A 158 3.63 -18.23 2.35
C SER A 158 3.28 -18.13 0.86
N ALA A 159 4.22 -17.70 0.01
CA ALA A 159 4.04 -17.66 -1.44
C ALA A 159 3.76 -19.06 -2.00
N GLN A 160 4.60 -20.04 -1.64
CA GLN A 160 4.41 -21.41 -2.08
C GLN A 160 3.04 -21.98 -1.69
N THR A 161 2.55 -21.65 -0.48
CA THR A 161 1.25 -22.12 0.00
C THR A 161 0.10 -21.58 -0.86
N ARG A 162 0.17 -20.32 -1.28
CA ARG A 162 -0.81 -19.72 -2.20
C ARG A 162 -0.76 -20.36 -3.58
N ILE A 163 0.42 -20.57 -4.13
CA ILE A 163 0.56 -21.20 -5.46
C ILE A 163 0.10 -22.67 -5.43
N ARG A 164 0.44 -23.42 -4.36
CA ARG A 164 -0.05 -24.80 -4.18
C ARG A 164 -1.57 -24.87 -4.09
N SER A 165 -2.23 -23.90 -3.45
CA SER A 165 -3.70 -23.92 -3.39
C SER A 165 -4.33 -23.75 -4.77
N TYR A 166 -3.73 -22.97 -5.67
CA TYR A 166 -4.20 -22.84 -7.06
C TYR A 166 -4.08 -24.15 -7.82
N TYR A 167 -2.99 -24.89 -7.63
CA TYR A 167 -2.83 -26.21 -8.20
C TYR A 167 -3.89 -27.18 -7.70
N MET A 168 -4.13 -27.21 -6.38
CA MET A 168 -5.16 -28.06 -5.79
C MET A 168 -6.55 -27.71 -6.32
N THR A 169 -6.89 -26.42 -6.45
CA THR A 169 -8.16 -26.00 -7.06
C THR A 169 -8.30 -26.45 -8.51
N ALA A 170 -7.24 -26.35 -9.33
CA ALA A 170 -7.27 -26.82 -10.71
C ALA A 170 -7.48 -28.34 -10.78
N LYS A 171 -6.74 -29.08 -9.96
CA LYS A 171 -6.86 -30.53 -9.85
C LYS A 171 -8.28 -30.94 -9.43
N GLU A 172 -8.83 -30.34 -8.39
CA GLU A 172 -10.19 -30.62 -7.90
C GLU A 172 -11.28 -30.36 -8.95
N GLN A 173 -11.09 -29.39 -9.85
CA GLN A 173 -12.03 -29.11 -10.93
C GLN A 173 -11.89 -30.12 -12.07
N ILE A 174 -10.67 -30.46 -12.47
CA ILE A 174 -10.41 -31.49 -13.49
C ILE A 174 -10.89 -32.86 -13.00
N GLU A 175 -10.74 -33.19 -11.72
CA GLU A 175 -11.21 -34.45 -11.15
C GLU A 175 -12.73 -34.65 -11.25
N ARG A 176 -13.50 -33.57 -11.43
CA ARG A 176 -14.96 -33.60 -11.65
C ARG A 176 -15.35 -33.88 -13.10
N GLU A 177 -14.39 -33.93 -14.02
CA GLU A 177 -14.67 -34.27 -15.41
C GLU A 177 -15.28 -35.68 -15.51
N ALA A 178 -16.38 -35.77 -16.26
CA ALA A 178 -17.19 -36.98 -16.36
C ALA A 178 -16.53 -38.01 -17.28
N ASP A 179 -15.91 -37.54 -18.37
CA ASP A 179 -15.20 -38.41 -19.29
C ASP A 179 -13.86 -38.85 -18.71
N LYS A 180 -13.66 -40.17 -18.61
CA LYS A 180 -12.47 -40.74 -17.99
C LYS A 180 -11.20 -40.55 -18.81
N GLU A 181 -11.32 -40.54 -20.14
CA GLU A 181 -10.18 -40.40 -21.04
C GLU A 181 -9.67 -38.96 -20.98
N TYR A 182 -10.56 -37.98 -21.23
CA TYR A 182 -10.20 -36.56 -21.12
C TYR A 182 -9.71 -36.18 -19.72
N LYS A 183 -10.33 -36.71 -18.67
CA LYS A 183 -9.87 -36.48 -17.30
C LYS A 183 -8.43 -36.94 -17.10
N GLN A 184 -8.08 -38.14 -17.58
CA GLN A 184 -6.73 -38.66 -17.38
C GLN A 184 -5.71 -37.82 -18.16
N ASP A 185 -5.99 -37.48 -19.41
CA ASP A 185 -5.13 -36.62 -20.23
C ASP A 185 -4.90 -35.25 -19.57
N LEU A 186 -5.97 -34.63 -19.06
CA LEU A 186 -5.89 -33.35 -18.33
C LEU A 186 -5.06 -33.46 -17.05
N LEU A 187 -5.19 -34.56 -16.30
CA LEU A 187 -4.41 -34.79 -15.09
C LEU A 187 -2.92 -35.03 -15.38
N ASP A 188 -2.61 -35.75 -16.45
CA ASP A 188 -1.23 -36.02 -16.87
C ASP A 188 -0.55 -34.70 -17.29
N LEU A 189 -1.23 -33.86 -18.08
CA LEU A 189 -0.76 -32.52 -18.43
C LEU A 189 -0.62 -31.62 -17.19
N LEU A 190 -1.58 -31.69 -16.26
CA LEU A 190 -1.51 -30.92 -15.03
C LEU A 190 -0.30 -31.34 -14.16
N GLU A 191 0.04 -32.62 -14.14
CA GLU A 191 1.25 -33.14 -13.47
C GLU A 191 2.53 -32.63 -14.14
N GLU A 192 2.59 -32.50 -15.47
CA GLU A 192 3.70 -31.81 -16.14
C GLU A 192 3.83 -30.35 -15.65
N GLY A 193 2.71 -29.64 -15.54
CA GLY A 193 2.64 -28.32 -14.93
C GLY A 193 3.13 -28.30 -13.48
N PHE A 194 2.82 -29.34 -12.70
CA PHE A 194 3.31 -29.51 -11.34
C PHE A 194 4.82 -29.72 -11.27
N GLN A 195 5.41 -30.45 -12.21
CA GLN A 195 6.86 -30.61 -12.30
C GLN A 195 7.54 -29.27 -12.66
N LYS A 196 6.93 -28.46 -13.53
CA LYS A 196 7.38 -27.07 -13.77
C LYS A 196 7.30 -26.23 -12.48
N LEU A 197 6.21 -26.35 -11.70
CA LEU A 197 6.06 -25.68 -10.41
C LEU A 197 7.18 -26.07 -9.43
N LYS A 198 7.48 -27.37 -9.29
CA LYS A 198 8.58 -27.85 -8.44
C LYS A 198 9.92 -27.26 -8.85
N LYS A 199 10.23 -27.25 -10.16
CA LYS A 199 11.46 -26.65 -10.71
C LYS A 199 11.57 -25.15 -10.39
N SER A 200 10.43 -24.45 -10.36
CA SER A 200 10.34 -23.03 -9.98
C SER A 200 10.26 -22.77 -8.47
N ASP A 201 10.38 -23.80 -7.63
CA ASP A 201 10.16 -23.76 -6.18
C ASP A 201 8.80 -23.13 -5.79
N PHE A 202 7.76 -23.44 -6.57
CA PHE A 202 6.40 -22.88 -6.44
C PHE A 202 6.38 -21.35 -6.35
N HIS A 203 7.25 -20.70 -7.11
CA HIS A 203 7.45 -19.24 -7.10
C HIS A 203 7.64 -18.66 -5.69
N SER A 204 8.36 -19.37 -4.82
CA SER A 204 8.64 -18.95 -3.45
C SER A 204 9.23 -17.54 -3.37
N SER A 205 9.98 -17.14 -4.40
CA SER A 205 10.60 -15.83 -4.53
C SER A 205 9.63 -14.65 -4.53
N TYR A 206 8.35 -14.85 -4.87
CA TYR A 206 7.38 -13.76 -4.97
C TYR A 206 7.28 -12.93 -3.69
N PHE A 207 7.32 -13.57 -2.52
CA PHE A 207 7.26 -12.86 -1.24
C PHE A 207 8.61 -12.74 -0.53
N ASP A 208 9.71 -13.14 -1.19
CA ASP A 208 11.04 -13.13 -0.61
C ASP A 208 11.78 -11.83 -0.93
N ARG A 209 11.97 -10.96 0.07
CA ARG A 209 12.74 -9.72 -0.09
C ARG A 209 14.22 -9.95 -0.44
N THR A 210 14.78 -11.13 -0.16
CA THR A 210 16.17 -11.48 -0.49
C THR A 210 16.34 -12.00 -1.92
N ALA A 211 15.24 -12.35 -2.60
CA ALA A 211 15.28 -12.76 -3.99
C ALA A 211 15.61 -11.59 -4.93
N SER A 212 15.90 -11.92 -6.19
CA SER A 212 16.23 -10.93 -7.21
C SER A 212 15.04 -10.00 -7.49
N GLU A 213 15.33 -8.74 -7.86
CA GLU A 213 14.30 -7.71 -8.09
C GLU A 213 13.26 -8.11 -9.15
N LYS A 214 13.67 -8.87 -10.17
CA LYS A 214 12.75 -9.36 -11.22
C LYS A 214 11.78 -10.44 -10.73
N GLN A 215 12.10 -11.09 -9.62
CA GLN A 215 11.35 -12.24 -9.10
C GLN A 215 10.49 -11.88 -7.89
N ARG A 216 10.94 -10.96 -7.04
CA ARG A 216 10.20 -10.56 -5.82
C ARG A 216 9.12 -9.53 -6.13
N MET A 217 8.06 -9.53 -5.33
CA MET A 217 6.96 -8.57 -5.41
C MET A 217 7.07 -7.43 -4.39
N CYS A 218 8.13 -7.43 -3.58
CA CYS A 218 8.43 -6.39 -2.62
C CYS A 218 9.76 -5.70 -2.96
N ASP A 219 10.03 -4.57 -2.34
CA ASP A 219 11.36 -3.98 -2.37
C ASP A 219 12.36 -4.77 -1.50
N LYS A 220 13.62 -4.35 -1.50
CA LYS A 220 14.69 -4.96 -0.67
C LYS A 220 14.47 -4.84 0.85
N GLN A 221 13.55 -3.97 1.29
CA GLN A 221 13.15 -3.83 2.69
C GLN A 221 11.95 -4.74 3.04
N GLY A 222 11.28 -5.32 2.04
CA GLY A 222 10.08 -6.14 2.22
C GLY A 222 8.77 -5.36 2.14
N TRP A 223 8.76 -4.14 1.59
CA TRP A 223 7.51 -3.41 1.33
C TRP A 223 6.82 -3.93 0.08
N PHE A 224 5.58 -4.40 0.25
CA PHE A 224 4.67 -4.76 -0.82
C PHE A 224 3.74 -3.59 -1.12
N ARG A 225 3.40 -3.41 -2.39
CA ARG A 225 2.44 -2.43 -2.87
C ARG A 225 1.26 -3.15 -3.50
N CYS A 226 0.06 -2.66 -3.24
CA CYS A 226 -1.13 -3.15 -3.91
C CYS A 226 -1.10 -2.76 -5.38
N GLU A 227 -1.38 -3.71 -6.26
CA GLU A 227 -1.34 -3.53 -7.71
C GLU A 227 -2.69 -3.12 -8.30
N GLY A 228 -3.64 -2.78 -7.42
CA GLY A 228 -4.99 -2.40 -7.79
C GLY A 228 -5.87 -3.59 -8.16
N PRO A 229 -7.19 -3.37 -8.31
CA PRO A 229 -8.08 -4.40 -8.78
C PRO A 229 -7.68 -4.87 -10.19
N PHE A 230 -8.16 -6.05 -10.58
CA PHE A 230 -7.88 -6.68 -11.88
C PHE A 230 -8.14 -5.78 -13.10
N ASP A 231 -9.07 -4.83 -13.01
CA ASP A 231 -9.53 -3.92 -14.07
C ASP A 231 -8.89 -2.53 -14.04
N MET A 232 -7.89 -2.33 -13.17
CA MET A 232 -7.13 -1.07 -13.08
C MET A 232 -5.64 -1.37 -13.10
N ASP A 233 -4.86 -0.45 -13.63
CA ASP A 233 -3.40 -0.62 -13.69
C ASP A 233 -2.73 -0.43 -12.32
N ASN A 234 -3.36 0.34 -11.43
CA ASN A 234 -2.79 0.72 -10.14
C ASN A 234 -3.82 0.74 -9.01
N CYS A 235 -3.32 0.77 -7.77
CA CYS A 235 -4.14 1.00 -6.60
C CYS A 235 -4.27 2.49 -6.28
N ASP A 236 -5.45 3.07 -6.50
CA ASP A 236 -5.73 4.49 -6.21
C ASP A 236 -5.64 4.86 -4.71
N LYS A 237 -5.67 3.84 -3.85
CA LYS A 237 -5.56 3.99 -2.39
C LYS A 237 -4.14 3.85 -1.87
N PHE A 238 -3.17 3.56 -2.76
CA PHE A 238 -1.75 3.42 -2.41
C PHE A 238 -1.50 2.46 -1.25
N HIS A 239 -2.28 1.39 -1.14
CA HIS A 239 -2.11 0.43 -0.05
C HIS A 239 -0.72 -0.19 -0.07
N THR A 240 -0.05 -0.19 1.07
CA THR A 240 1.25 -0.83 1.26
C THR A 240 1.25 -1.67 2.54
N ILE A 241 2.16 -2.64 2.61
CA ILE A 241 2.36 -3.46 3.79
C ILE A 241 3.79 -3.98 3.83
N ASN A 242 4.35 -4.10 5.03
CA ASN A 242 5.63 -4.78 5.23
C ASN A 242 5.45 -5.95 6.21
N PRO A 243 5.19 -7.19 5.74
CA PRO A 243 5.01 -8.35 6.62
C PRO A 243 6.28 -8.72 7.39
N TYR A 244 7.45 -8.18 7.02
CA TYR A 244 8.69 -8.37 7.77
C TYR A 244 8.80 -7.47 9.00
N ALA A 245 7.89 -6.50 9.18
CA ALA A 245 7.98 -5.47 10.20
C ALA A 245 7.62 -5.95 11.61
N SER A 246 6.51 -6.67 11.77
CA SER A 246 6.03 -7.19 13.06
C SER A 246 5.16 -8.45 12.86
N LYS A 247 4.85 -9.17 13.95
CA LYS A 247 3.88 -10.27 13.95
C LYS A 247 2.51 -9.82 13.41
N GLY A 248 2.05 -8.63 13.81
CA GLY A 248 0.78 -8.06 13.37
C GLY A 248 0.74 -7.85 11.85
N TYR A 249 1.75 -7.18 11.29
CA TYR A 249 1.84 -6.99 9.83
C TYR A 249 1.98 -8.31 9.06
N ARG A 250 2.70 -9.30 9.61
CA ARG A 250 2.75 -10.65 9.05
C ARG A 250 1.35 -11.29 8.98
N GLN A 251 0.55 -11.17 10.04
CA GLN A 251 -0.81 -11.71 10.07
C GLN A 251 -1.75 -10.97 9.12
N LEU A 252 -1.69 -9.63 9.08
CA LEU A 252 -2.47 -8.79 8.17
C LEU A 252 -2.19 -9.10 6.70
N PHE A 253 -0.96 -9.49 6.35
CA PHE A 253 -0.61 -9.93 5.00
C PHE A 253 -1.37 -11.18 4.55
N GLY A 254 -1.87 -11.99 5.49
CA GLY A 254 -2.79 -13.09 5.20
C GLY A 254 -4.12 -12.65 4.57
N LEU A 255 -4.53 -11.38 4.78
CA LEU A 255 -5.73 -10.81 4.16
C LEU A 255 -5.49 -10.29 2.74
N TRP A 256 -4.22 -10.10 2.35
CA TRP A 256 -3.87 -9.71 0.98
C TRP A 256 -4.00 -10.92 0.06
N ASN A 257 -4.53 -10.70 -1.13
CA ASN A 257 -4.80 -11.76 -2.11
C ASN A 257 -3.81 -11.68 -3.25
N LEU A 258 -3.39 -12.84 -3.77
CA LEU A 258 -2.69 -12.92 -5.05
C LEU A 258 -3.76 -13.26 -6.10
N ASP A 259 -4.51 -12.25 -6.50
CA ASP A 259 -5.73 -12.34 -7.29
C ASP A 259 -5.43 -12.61 -8.77
N HIS A 260 -6.28 -13.41 -9.40
CA HIS A 260 -6.16 -13.73 -10.82
C HIS A 260 -6.86 -12.65 -11.66
N ILE A 261 -6.17 -12.09 -12.68
CA ILE A 261 -6.76 -11.08 -13.56
C ILE A 261 -7.89 -11.70 -14.39
N ILE A 262 -7.62 -12.87 -14.98
CA ILE A 262 -8.57 -13.79 -15.61
C ILE A 262 -8.88 -14.88 -14.57
N GLU A 263 -10.13 -14.98 -14.12
CA GLU A 263 -10.52 -15.81 -12.98
C GLU A 263 -10.17 -17.30 -13.20
N LYS A 264 -9.33 -17.86 -12.32
CA LYS A 264 -8.90 -19.28 -12.43
C LYS A 264 -10.06 -20.27 -12.52
N SER A 265 -11.00 -20.20 -11.59
CA SER A 265 -12.03 -21.21 -11.35
C SER A 265 -13.29 -21.05 -12.21
N ARG A 266 -13.45 -19.89 -12.83
CA ARG A 266 -14.62 -19.54 -13.64
C ARG A 266 -14.30 -19.46 -15.12
N GLU A 267 -13.06 -19.16 -15.48
CA GLU A 267 -12.67 -18.94 -16.87
C GLU A 267 -11.49 -19.83 -17.24
N VAL A 268 -10.32 -19.67 -16.62
CA VAL A 268 -9.09 -20.37 -17.05
C VAL A 268 -9.26 -21.90 -17.05
N ILE A 269 -9.68 -22.50 -15.93
CA ILE A 269 -9.80 -23.96 -15.81
C ILE A 269 -10.95 -24.50 -16.67
N PRO A 270 -12.17 -23.92 -16.67
CA PRO A 270 -13.24 -24.36 -17.56
C PRO A 270 -12.87 -24.29 -19.05
N ARG A 271 -12.19 -23.23 -19.51
CA ARG A 271 -11.75 -23.11 -20.92
C ARG A 271 -10.68 -24.12 -21.30
N PHE A 272 -9.80 -24.47 -20.35
CA PHE A 272 -8.81 -25.54 -20.57
C PHE A 272 -9.47 -26.92 -20.69
N ILE A 273 -10.48 -27.21 -19.85
CA ILE A 273 -11.28 -28.45 -19.95
C ILE A 273 -12.05 -28.47 -21.28
N GLU A 274 -12.71 -27.37 -21.65
CA GLU A 274 -13.42 -27.22 -22.93
C GLU A 274 -12.49 -27.47 -24.14
N ALA A 275 -11.23 -27.05 -24.05
CA ALA A 275 -10.23 -27.27 -25.10
C ALA A 275 -9.91 -28.76 -25.28
N ALA A 276 -9.88 -29.56 -24.20
CA ALA A 276 -9.65 -31.00 -24.31
C ALA A 276 -10.73 -31.70 -25.14
N HIS A 277 -11.99 -31.28 -24.97
CA HIS A 277 -13.12 -31.82 -25.74
C HIS A 277 -13.18 -31.29 -27.18
N SER A 278 -12.75 -30.04 -27.40
CA SER A 278 -12.97 -29.33 -28.66
C SER A 278 -11.78 -29.37 -29.62
N LYS A 279 -10.59 -29.74 -29.15
CA LYS A 279 -9.37 -29.79 -29.97
C LYS A 279 -9.50 -30.76 -31.14
N GLN A 280 -8.90 -30.40 -32.27
CA GLN A 280 -8.78 -31.30 -33.41
C GLN A 280 -7.70 -32.36 -33.15
N LYS A 281 -7.74 -33.49 -33.88
CA LYS A 281 -6.81 -34.61 -33.68
C LYS A 281 -5.33 -34.25 -33.82
N HIS A 282 -5.01 -33.21 -34.59
CA HIS A 282 -3.64 -32.74 -34.82
C HIS A 282 -3.20 -31.62 -33.85
N GLN A 283 -4.08 -31.23 -32.92
CA GLN A 283 -3.81 -30.15 -31.98
C GLN A 283 -3.47 -30.73 -30.60
N ASP A 284 -2.50 -30.09 -29.96
CA ASP A 284 -2.10 -30.36 -28.59
C ASP A 284 -2.60 -29.29 -27.64
N LEU A 285 -2.73 -29.66 -26.37
CA LEU A 285 -3.13 -28.75 -25.31
C LEU A 285 -1.92 -27.96 -24.81
N ASN A 286 -2.07 -26.64 -24.75
CA ASN A 286 -1.02 -25.71 -24.34
C ASN A 286 -0.94 -25.62 -22.81
N ILE A 287 -0.21 -26.56 -22.21
CA ILE A 287 0.07 -26.56 -20.76
C ILE A 287 0.87 -25.34 -20.31
N ASP A 288 1.68 -24.74 -21.19
CA ASP A 288 2.45 -23.54 -20.87
C ASP A 288 1.55 -22.31 -20.66
N LEU A 289 0.50 -22.16 -21.47
CA LEU A 289 -0.50 -21.13 -21.26
C LEU A 289 -1.26 -21.34 -19.94
N LEU A 290 -1.68 -22.57 -19.65
CA LEU A 290 -2.34 -22.88 -18.37
C LEU A 290 -1.43 -22.56 -17.19
N TYR A 291 -0.16 -22.95 -17.25
CA TYR A 291 0.83 -22.68 -16.21
C TYR A 291 0.98 -21.16 -15.99
N LYS A 292 1.12 -20.39 -17.06
CA LYS A 292 1.23 -18.93 -17.01
C LYS A 292 0.03 -18.30 -16.32
N LEU A 293 -1.17 -18.69 -16.73
CA LEU A 293 -2.42 -18.11 -16.22
C LEU A 293 -2.73 -18.53 -14.78
N LEU A 294 -2.35 -19.73 -14.36
CA LEU A 294 -2.64 -20.19 -13.00
C LEU A 294 -1.61 -19.75 -11.97
N PHE A 295 -0.33 -19.72 -12.32
CA PHE A 295 0.74 -19.69 -11.32
C PHE A 295 1.67 -18.49 -11.43
N THR A 296 1.62 -17.73 -12.52
CA THR A 296 2.60 -16.67 -12.77
C THR A 296 1.99 -15.26 -12.70
N ARG A 297 2.90 -14.29 -12.58
CA ARG A 297 2.61 -12.86 -12.57
C ARG A 297 1.99 -12.32 -13.87
N GLU A 298 2.01 -13.11 -14.96
CA GLU A 298 1.28 -12.75 -16.19
C GLU A 298 -0.23 -12.62 -15.94
N ASN A 299 -0.77 -13.34 -14.95
CA ASN A 299 -2.19 -13.30 -14.60
C ASN A 299 -2.43 -13.08 -13.09
N LEU A 300 -1.40 -12.80 -12.29
CA LEU A 300 -1.52 -12.65 -10.83
C LEU A 300 -1.17 -11.24 -10.38
N LYS A 301 -2.08 -10.59 -9.65
CA LYS A 301 -1.89 -9.32 -8.95
C LYS A 301 -1.98 -9.48 -7.44
N LEU A 302 -1.05 -8.91 -6.70
CA LEU A 302 -1.13 -8.80 -5.25
C LEU A 302 -1.97 -7.58 -4.87
N VAL A 303 -3.09 -7.86 -4.19
CA VAL A 303 -4.10 -6.86 -3.87
C VAL A 303 -4.47 -6.89 -2.40
N GLN A 304 -4.64 -5.71 -1.81
CA GLN A 304 -5.23 -5.57 -0.49
C GLN A 304 -6.71 -5.98 -0.54
N VAL A 305 -7.27 -6.50 0.56
CA VAL A 305 -8.63 -7.08 0.61
C VAL A 305 -9.74 -6.14 0.08
N GLY A 306 -9.65 -4.84 0.32
CA GLY A 306 -10.58 -3.83 -0.19
C GLY A 306 -10.39 -3.48 -1.68
N CYS A 307 -9.30 -3.92 -2.31
CA CYS A 307 -9.09 -3.85 -3.76
C CYS A 307 -9.44 -5.18 -4.46
N HIS A 308 -9.72 -6.25 -3.71
CA HIS A 308 -10.12 -7.54 -4.29
C HIS A 308 -11.61 -7.53 -4.64
N LYS A 309 -11.93 -7.21 -5.90
CA LYS A 309 -13.29 -7.23 -6.44
C LYS A 309 -13.78 -8.68 -6.63
N LYS A 310 -14.60 -9.19 -5.70
CA LYS A 310 -15.14 -10.57 -5.70
C LYS A 310 -16.33 -10.81 -6.65
N ALA A 311 -16.83 -9.78 -7.33
CA ALA A 311 -17.95 -9.93 -8.25
C ALA A 311 -17.59 -10.92 -9.36
N ALA A 312 -18.51 -11.85 -9.63
CA ALA A 312 -18.32 -12.88 -10.64
C ALA A 312 -18.22 -12.31 -12.04
N ARG A 313 -17.23 -12.75 -12.81
CA ARG A 313 -17.01 -12.28 -14.17
C ARG A 313 -16.34 -13.34 -15.04
N GLU A 314 -16.88 -13.52 -16.23
CA GLU A 314 -16.09 -13.98 -17.37
C GLU A 314 -15.58 -12.74 -18.09
N SER A 315 -14.26 -12.64 -18.24
CA SER A 315 -13.64 -11.52 -18.94
C SER A 315 -13.77 -11.65 -20.46
N GLY A 316 -14.00 -12.87 -20.96
CA GLY A 316 -14.01 -13.19 -22.39
C GLY A 316 -12.65 -12.99 -23.05
N LYS A 317 -11.59 -12.83 -22.25
CA LYS A 317 -10.22 -12.57 -22.72
C LYS A 317 -9.52 -13.85 -23.14
N ILE A 318 -10.04 -15.00 -22.73
CA ILE A 318 -9.53 -16.30 -23.13
C ILE A 318 -10.68 -17.22 -23.56
N THR A 319 -10.42 -17.97 -24.60
CA THR A 319 -11.27 -18.98 -25.18
C THR A 319 -10.58 -20.34 -25.12
N TRP A 320 -11.32 -21.41 -25.35
CA TRP A 320 -10.72 -22.74 -25.40
C TRP A 320 -9.69 -22.88 -26.54
N ASN A 321 -9.89 -22.18 -27.67
CA ASN A 321 -8.98 -22.20 -28.81
C ASN A 321 -7.57 -21.72 -28.45
N ASP A 322 -7.44 -20.79 -27.50
CA ASP A 322 -6.15 -20.28 -27.06
C ASP A 322 -5.29 -21.36 -26.38
N PHE A 323 -5.95 -22.42 -25.86
CA PHE A 323 -5.28 -23.58 -25.28
C PHE A 323 -4.95 -24.67 -26.31
N CYS A 324 -5.23 -24.47 -27.60
CA CYS A 324 -4.88 -25.41 -28.65
C CYS A 324 -3.68 -24.87 -29.44
N SER A 325 -2.63 -25.68 -29.59
CA SER A 325 -1.49 -25.40 -30.47
C SER A 325 -1.43 -26.43 -31.60
N GLU A 326 -0.97 -26.00 -32.78
CA GLU A 326 -0.58 -26.93 -33.85
C GLU A 326 0.61 -27.76 -33.36
N GLY A 327 0.47 -29.09 -33.38
CA GLY A 327 1.46 -30.05 -32.88
C GLY A 327 2.72 -30.17 -33.74
#